data_AF-A0A1G8BY78-F1
#
_entry.id   AF-A0A1G8BY78-F1
#
_cell.length_a   1.000
_cell.length_b   1.000
_cell.length_c   1.000
_cell.angle_alpha   90.00
_cell.angle_beta   90.00
_cell.angle_gamma   90.00
#
_symmetry.space_group_name_H-M   'P 1'
#
loop_
_entity.id
_entity.type
_entity.pdbx_description
1 polymer ?
#
loop_
_entity_poly.entity_id
_entity_poly.type
_entity_poly.pdbx_seq_one_letter_code
_entity_poly.pdbx_strand_id
1 'polypeptide(L)' 'MREERRRHLSVVRDGDPAPGTACLVHSDDEWWPGTVTWEDVRRADGLWWGEVTYRRDGVLRTEVHSQHDLRAR' A
#
# COMPACT_ATOMS: atom_id res chain seq x y z
N MET A 1 29.82 -3.13 9.47
CA MET A 1 28.81 -3.13 8.39
C MET A 1 27.47 -2.84 9.05
N ARG A 2 26.84 -1.70 8.74
CA ARG A 2 25.53 -1.35 9.29
C ARG A 2 24.47 -2.15 8.56
N GLU A 3 23.99 -3.19 9.21
CA GLU A 3 22.80 -3.92 8.80
C GLU A 3 21.61 -2.99 9.03
N GLU A 4 21.33 -2.15 8.03
CA GLU A 4 20.12 -1.34 7.97
C GLU A 4 18.96 -2.32 7.91
N ARG A 5 18.40 -2.60 9.09
CA ARG A 5 17.13 -3.26 9.27
C ARG A 5 16.13 -2.52 8.38
N ARG A 6 15.90 -3.02 7.17
CA ARG A 6 14.75 -2.70 6.33
C ARG A 6 13.53 -3.07 7.17
N ARG A 7 13.06 -2.13 7.97
CA ARG A 7 11.73 -2.23 8.59
C ARG A 7 10.79 -2.44 7.43
N HIS A 8 10.21 -3.63 7.37
CA HIS A 8 9.21 -3.98 6.37
C HIS A 8 8.00 -3.10 6.67
N LEU A 9 7.87 -1.98 5.95
CA LEU A 9 6.82 -0.96 6.14
C LEU A 9 5.51 -1.39 5.46
N SER A 10 5.20 -2.69 5.42
CA SER A 10 3.97 -3.17 4.77
C SER A 10 2.75 -2.67 5.55
N VAL A 11 1.76 -2.15 4.83
CA VAL A 11 0.43 -1.81 5.39
C VAL A 11 -0.25 -3.04 5.98
N VAL A 12 0.03 -4.22 5.45
CA VAL A 12 -0.53 -5.49 5.92
C VAL A 12 0.21 -5.94 7.18
N ARG A 13 -0.49 -6.05 8.31
CA ARG A 13 0.03 -6.50 9.61
C ARG A 13 -0.69 -7.78 10.05
N ASP A 14 -0.07 -8.95 9.86
CA ASP A 14 -0.41 -10.31 10.36
C ASP A 14 -1.90 -10.72 10.49
N GLY A 15 -2.82 -10.01 9.86
CA GLY A 15 -4.26 -10.20 9.93
C GLY A 15 -4.91 -9.67 8.65
N ASP A 16 -6.12 -10.16 8.40
CA ASP A 16 -6.89 -9.85 7.20
C ASP A 16 -6.89 -8.35 6.92
N PRO A 17 -6.46 -7.94 5.72
CA PRO A 17 -6.45 -6.54 5.38
C PRO A 17 -7.87 -5.99 5.31
N ALA A 18 -8.21 -5.07 6.21
CA ALA A 18 -9.53 -4.44 6.22
C ALA A 18 -9.69 -3.44 5.06
N PRO A 19 -10.88 -3.36 4.42
CA PRO A 19 -11.19 -2.35 3.42
C PRO A 19 -11.12 -0.94 4.03
N GLY A 20 -10.64 0.03 3.25
CA GLY A 20 -10.53 1.43 3.69
C GLY A 20 -9.38 1.70 4.66
N THR A 21 -8.35 0.84 4.71
CA THR A 21 -7.19 1.06 5.57
C THR A 21 -6.40 2.28 5.08
N ALA A 22 -6.14 3.24 5.98
CA ALA A 22 -5.34 4.41 5.65
C ALA A 22 -3.88 4.01 5.37
N CYS A 23 -3.32 4.51 4.26
CA CYS A 23 -1.96 4.20 3.84
C CYS A 23 -1.30 5.38 3.11
N LEU A 24 0.00 5.25 2.87
CA LEU A 24 0.74 6.07 1.92
C LEU A 24 0.99 5.25 0.67
N VAL A 25 0.66 5.80 -0.50
CA VAL A 25 0.79 5.20 -1.83
C VAL A 25 2.02 5.79 -2.52
N HIS A 26 2.91 4.94 -3.01
CA HIS A 26 4.03 5.38 -3.84
C HIS A 26 3.58 5.56 -5.29
N SER A 27 3.59 6.80 -5.78
CA SER A 27 3.24 7.15 -7.15
C SER A 27 4.07 8.35 -7.62
N ASP A 28 4.68 8.22 -8.79
CA ASP A 28 5.63 9.19 -9.39
C ASP A 28 6.72 9.68 -8.42
N ASP A 29 7.43 8.71 -7.83
CA ASP A 29 8.53 8.93 -6.88
C ASP A 29 8.16 9.69 -5.60
N GLU A 30 6.86 9.84 -5.31
CA GLU A 30 6.32 10.50 -4.12
C GLU A 30 5.33 9.61 -3.35
N TRP A 31 5.20 9.86 -2.05
CA TRP A 31 4.29 9.14 -1.16
C TRP A 31 3.02 9.98 -0.90
N TRP A 32 1.88 9.50 -1.37
CA TRP A 32 0.59 10.18 -1.27
C TRP A 32 -0.31 9.55 -0.22
N PRO A 33 -1.00 10.33 0.64
CA PRO A 33 -1.97 9.78 1.58
C PRO A 33 -3.22 9.28 0.84
N GLY A 34 -3.59 8.03 1.13
CA GLY A 34 -4.76 7.38 0.54
C GLY A 34 -5.38 6.34 1.45
N THR A 35 -6.34 5.61 0.90
CA THR A 35 -6.96 4.45 1.53
C THR A 35 -6.86 3.27 0.59
N VAL A 36 -6.49 2.10 1.13
CA VAL A 36 -6.41 0.85 0.38
C VAL A 36 -7.56 -0.08 0.78
N THR A 37 -8.10 -0.74 -0.23
CA THR A 37 -8.96 -1.91 -0.14
C THR A 37 -8.21 -3.08 -0.75
N TRP A 38 -7.79 -4.02 0.10
CA TRP A 38 -7.03 -5.18 -0.35
C TRP A 38 -7.94 -6.23 -0.97
N GLU A 39 -7.36 -7.05 -1.82
CA GLU A 39 -7.99 -8.28 -2.30
C GLU A 39 -8.10 -9.30 -1.16
N ASP A 40 -9.12 -10.17 -1.24
CA ASP A 40 -9.36 -11.22 -0.24
C ASP A 40 -8.27 -12.30 -0.22
N VAL A 41 -7.49 -12.40 -1.30
CA VAL A 41 -6.43 -13.40 -1.46
C VAL A 41 -5.16 -12.77 -2.00
N ARG A 42 -4.02 -13.39 -1.67
CA ARG A 42 -2.76 -13.09 -2.35
C ARG A 42 -2.83 -13.51 -3.80
N ARG A 43 -2.20 -12.73 -4.67
CA ARG A 43 -2.06 -13.10 -6.08
C ARG A 43 -0.99 -14.18 -6.25
N ALA A 44 -0.86 -14.69 -7.48
CA ALA A 44 0.07 -15.76 -7.83
C ALA A 44 1.56 -15.41 -7.59
N ASP A 45 1.89 -14.12 -7.49
CA ASP A 45 3.21 -13.61 -7.13
C ASP A 45 3.51 -13.69 -5.62
N GLY A 46 2.54 -14.12 -4.80
CA GLY A 46 2.67 -14.21 -3.35
C GLY A 46 2.53 -12.87 -2.63
N LEU A 47 2.17 -11.79 -3.33
CA LEU A 47 1.98 -10.48 -2.75
C LEU A 47 0.49 -10.21 -2.48
N TRP A 48 0.23 -9.37 -1.48
CA TRP A 48 -1.06 -8.71 -1.35
C TRP A 48 -1.13 -7.55 -2.34
N TRP A 49 -2.27 -7.45 -3.00
CA TRP A 49 -2.62 -6.38 -3.91
C TRP A 49 -3.88 -5.70 -3.42
N GLY A 50 -3.96 -4.39 -3.61
CA GLY A 50 -5.11 -3.62 -3.20
C GLY A 50 -5.40 -2.47 -4.14
N GLU A 51 -6.68 -2.17 -4.27
CA GLU A 51 -7.14 -0.94 -4.89
C GLU A 51 -6.93 0.21 -3.90
N VAL A 52 -6.19 1.23 -4.31
CA VAL A 52 -5.93 2.42 -3.52
C VAL A 52 -6.60 3.61 -4.14
N THR A 53 -7.21 4.41 -3.28
CA THR A 53 -7.79 5.70 -3.64
C THR A 53 -7.03 6.80 -2.92
N TYR A 54 -6.47 7.73 -3.68
CA TYR A 54 -5.68 8.84 -3.14
C TYR A 54 -5.90 10.12 -3.95
N ARG A 55 -5.61 11.28 -3.35
CA ARG A 55 -5.67 12.57 -4.05
C ARG A 55 -4.27 13.00 -4.47
N ARG A 56 -4.12 13.31 -5.75
CA ARG A 56 -2.90 13.85 -6.34
C ARG A 56 -3.25 15.01 -7.26
N ASP A 57 -2.56 16.13 -7.07
CA ASP A 57 -2.78 17.36 -7.84
C ASP A 57 -4.25 17.82 -7.85
N GLY A 58 -4.95 17.59 -6.74
CA GLY A 58 -6.39 17.88 -6.59
C GLY A 58 -7.32 16.87 -7.27
N VAL A 59 -6.78 15.86 -7.96
CA VAL A 59 -7.54 14.80 -8.65
C VAL A 59 -7.59 13.55 -7.78
N LEU A 60 -8.78 12.96 -7.65
CA LEU A 60 -8.95 11.65 -7.03
C LEU A 60 -8.52 10.57 -8.04
N ARG A 61 -7.57 9.74 -7.66
CA ARG A 61 -7.05 8.61 -8.45
C ARG A 61 -7.40 7.31 -7.74
N THR A 62 -7.72 6.30 -8.53
CA THR A 62 -7.96 4.93 -8.06
C THR A 62 -7.06 4.00 -8.88
N GLU A 63 -6.13 3.31 -8.22
CA GLU A 63 -5.11 2.49 -8.86
C GLU A 63 -4.89 1.20 -8.06
N VAL A 64 -4.30 0.18 -8.69
CA VAL A 64 -4.04 -1.10 -8.03
C VAL A 64 -2.55 -1.21 -7.75
N HIS A 65 -2.19 -1.32 -6.47
CA HIS A 65 -0.81 -1.36 -5.99
C HIS A 65 -0.53 -2.62 -5.18
N SER A 66 0.73 -3.05 -5.22
CA SER A 66 1.21 -4.15 -4.40
C SER A 66 1.51 -3.67 -2.98
N GLN A 67 1.62 -4.60 -2.04
CA GLN A 67 2.05 -4.30 -0.67
C GLN A 67 3.41 -3.61 -0.52
N HIS A 68 4.25 -3.64 -1.57
CA HIS A 68 5.54 -2.95 -1.55
C HIS A 68 5.44 -1.48 -1.89
N ASP A 69 4.44 -1.10 -2.66
CA ASP A 69 4.19 0.28 -3.08
C ASP A 69 3.34 1.04 -2.06
N LEU A 70 2.96 0.38 -0.96
CA LEU A 70 2.08 0.90 0.08
C LEU A 70 2.78 0.88 1.44
N ARG A 71 2.61 1.95 2.21
CA ARG A 71 3.13 2.05 3.59
C ARG A 71 2.04 2.36 4.59
N ALA A 72 2.14 1.73 5.77
CA ALA A 72 1.29 2.08 6.90
C ALA A 72 1.54 3.54 7.29
N ARG A 73 0.46 4.25 7.65
CA ARG A 73 0.55 5.58 8.24
C ARG A 73 0.83 5.50 9.74
#